data_AF-B1KIR0-F1
#
_entry.id   AF-B1KIR0-F1
#
_cell.length_a   1.000
_cell.length_b   1.000
_cell.length_c   1.000
_cell.angle_alpha   90.00
_cell.angle_beta   90.00
_cell.angle_gamma   90.00
#
_symmetry.space_group_name_H-M   'P 1'
#
loop_
_entity.id
_entity.type
_entity.pdbx_description
1 polymer ?
#
loop_
_entity_poly.entity_id
_entity_poly.type
_entity_poly.pdbx_seq_one_letter_code
_entity_poly.pdbx_strand_id
1 'polypeptide(L)'
;MNKELLVKDFIIITVIVSLWVNASEVFRYFLFVRPEMHSYLSVVPNVADMNWGIFTIWGLWDTLLTALYVFLFWLCAQVFGNNTKSIVISGVMSWCFFFVLFWVGMANMNLSSWSYLVIVLPMALVETLVASYIASRLYLRKNA
;
A
#
# COMPACT_ATOMS: atom_id res chain seq x y z
N MET A 1 19.89 -7.57 -14.91
CA MET A 1 19.22 -7.66 -16.23
C MET A 1 18.69 -6.27 -16.53
N ASN A 2 19.39 -5.43 -17.31
CA ASN A 2 18.93 -4.07 -17.61
C ASN A 2 17.73 -4.15 -18.55
N LYS A 3 16.51 -4.18 -17.97
CA LYS A 3 15.27 -4.04 -18.74
C LYS A 3 14.76 -2.63 -18.56
N GLU A 4 14.65 -1.90 -19.66
CA GLU A 4 13.97 -0.60 -19.67
C GLU A 4 12.55 -0.75 -19.11
N LEU A 5 12.11 0.28 -18.38
CA LEU A 5 10.74 0.34 -17.88
C LEU A 5 9.80 0.58 -19.06
N LEU A 6 9.09 -0.46 -19.49
CA LEU A 6 8.00 -0.30 -20.44
C LEU A 6 6.81 0.33 -19.73
N VAL A 7 6.56 1.62 -20.01
CA VAL A 7 5.51 2.43 -19.37
C VAL A 7 4.13 1.76 -19.46
N LYS A 8 3.82 1.16 -20.62
CA LYS A 8 2.57 0.41 -20.82
C LYS A 8 2.41 -0.73 -19.79
N ASP A 9 3.49 -1.46 -19.50
CA ASP A 9 3.45 -2.58 -18.57
C ASP A 9 3.36 -2.12 -17.14
N PHE A 10 4.13 -1.08 -16.83
CA PHE A 10 4.04 -0.43 -15.53
C PHE A 10 2.60 0.00 -15.22
N ILE A 11 1.92 0.64 -16.17
CA ILE A 11 0.51 1.08 -16.01
C ILE A 11 -0.41 -0.12 -15.82
N ILE A 12 -0.33 -1.14 -16.68
CA ILE A 12 -1.20 -2.32 -16.59
C ILE A 12 -1.00 -3.06 -15.27
N ILE A 13 0.25 -3.27 -14.86
CA ILE A 13 0.58 -3.95 -13.61
C ILE A 13 0.10 -3.12 -12.42
N THR A 14 0.28 -1.81 -12.46
CA THR A 14 -0.23 -0.89 -11.43
C THR A 14 -1.74 -1.02 -11.28
N VAL A 15 -2.51 -0.97 -12.37
CA VAL A 15 -3.97 -1.12 -12.32
C VAL A 15 -4.39 -2.46 -11.70
N ILE A 16 -3.74 -3.56 -12.08
CA ILE A 16 -4.07 -4.88 -11.53
C ILE A 16 -3.72 -4.96 -10.04
N VAL A 17 -2.56 -4.44 -9.64
CA VAL A 17 -2.14 -4.40 -8.23
C VAL A 17 -3.05 -3.47 -7.41
N SER A 18 -3.53 -2.37 -7.99
CA SER A 18 -4.48 -1.46 -7.35
C SER A 18 -5.76 -2.17 -6.92
N LEU A 19 -6.24 -3.17 -7.66
CA LEU A 19 -7.43 -3.93 -7.26
C LEU A 19 -7.23 -4.64 -5.92
N TRP A 20 -6.04 -5.22 -5.70
CA TRP A 20 -5.70 -5.87 -4.45
C TRP A 20 -5.55 -4.84 -3.31
N VAL A 21 -4.77 -3.78 -3.54
CA VAL A 21 -4.49 -2.78 -2.51
C VAL A 21 -5.78 -2.07 -2.10
N ASN A 22 -6.61 -1.62 -3.04
CA ASN A 22 -7.90 -0.99 -2.72
C ASN A 22 -8.81 -1.94 -1.94
N ALA A 23 -8.90 -3.22 -2.34
CA ALA A 23 -9.73 -4.19 -1.63
C ALA A 23 -9.24 -4.42 -0.19
N SER A 24 -7.93 -4.59 -0.01
CA SER A 24 -7.29 -4.72 1.30
C SER A 24 -7.47 -3.47 2.15
N GLU A 25 -7.38 -2.30 1.53
CA GLU A 25 -7.51 -1.03 2.23
C GLU A 25 -8.94 -0.75 2.64
N VAL A 26 -9.92 -0.96 1.76
CA VAL A 26 -11.36 -0.88 2.11
C VAL A 26 -11.65 -1.76 3.31
N PHE A 27 -11.18 -3.01 3.28
CA PHE A 27 -11.36 -3.95 4.37
C PHE A 27 -10.76 -3.44 5.69
N ARG A 28 -9.49 -3.03 5.67
CA ARG A 28 -8.78 -2.50 6.85
C ARG A 28 -9.41 -1.20 7.34
N TYR A 29 -9.85 -0.34 6.43
CA TYR A 29 -10.44 0.94 6.72
C TYR A 29 -11.75 0.78 7.49
N PHE A 30 -12.68 -0.01 6.96
CA PHE A 30 -14.00 -0.17 7.58
C PHE A 30 -13.96 -0.94 8.90
N LEU A 31 -13.08 -1.94 9.02
CA LEU A 31 -13.06 -2.80 10.21
C LEU A 31 -12.20 -2.25 11.34
N PHE A 32 -11.14 -1.51 11.02
CA PHE A 32 -10.16 -1.09 12.01
C PHE A 32 -9.96 0.42 12.04
N VAL A 33 -9.70 1.07 10.90
CA VAL A 33 -9.26 2.49 10.88
C VAL A 33 -10.39 3.42 11.25
N ARG A 34 -11.54 3.26 10.59
CA ARG A 34 -12.68 4.15 10.79
C ARG A 34 -13.22 4.10 12.23
N PRO A 35 -13.44 2.92 12.85
CA PRO A 35 -13.84 2.86 14.25
C PRO A 35 -12.85 3.56 15.20
N GLU A 36 -11.54 3.32 15.01
CA GLU A 36 -10.50 3.96 15.82
C GLU A 36 -10.55 5.48 15.65
N MET A 37 -10.60 5.98 14.42
CA MET A 37 -10.62 7.43 14.15
C MET A 37 -11.85 8.11 14.75
N HIS A 38 -13.03 7.49 14.67
CA HIS A 38 -14.23 8.02 15.32
C HIS A 38 -14.12 8.05 16.84
N SER A 39 -13.46 7.06 17.45
CA SER A 39 -13.24 7.04 18.89
C SER A 39 -12.21 8.09 19.33
N TYR A 40 -11.06 8.14 18.65
CA TYR A 40 -9.92 8.99 19.00
C TYR A 40 -10.16 10.46 18.71
N LEU A 41 -10.89 10.78 17.65
CA LEU A 41 -11.20 12.15 17.22
C LEU A 41 -12.69 12.46 17.33
N SER A 42 -13.38 11.87 18.31
CA SER A 42 -14.84 12.02 18.53
C SER A 42 -15.32 13.47 18.64
N VAL A 43 -14.45 14.41 19.02
CA VAL A 43 -14.73 15.84 19.14
C VAL A 43 -14.62 16.60 17.81
N VAL A 44 -13.99 16.02 16.80
CA VAL A 44 -13.82 16.64 15.48
C VAL A 44 -15.04 16.28 14.62
N PRO A 45 -15.78 17.27 14.09
CA PRO A 45 -16.93 16.99 13.25
C PRO A 45 -16.50 16.33 11.93
N ASN A 46 -17.33 15.44 11.40
CA ASN A 46 -17.14 14.81 10.08
C ASN A 46 -15.85 13.97 9.94
N VAL A 47 -15.30 13.46 11.05
CA VAL A 47 -14.16 12.54 11.02
C VAL A 47 -14.53 11.28 10.25
N ALA A 48 -13.67 10.89 9.31
CA ALA A 48 -13.85 9.66 8.53
C ALA A 48 -15.20 9.60 7.76
N ASP A 49 -15.70 10.76 7.33
CA ASP A 49 -16.85 10.84 6.44
C ASP A 49 -16.58 10.20 5.09
N MET A 50 -17.57 9.48 4.57
CA MET A 50 -17.50 8.80 3.28
C MET A 50 -18.50 9.44 2.32
N ASN A 51 -18.05 10.46 1.59
CA ASN A 51 -18.80 11.04 0.48
C ASN A 51 -18.07 10.80 -0.85
N TRP A 52 -18.75 11.03 -1.98
CA TRP A 52 -18.19 10.78 -3.31
C TRP A 52 -16.88 11.55 -3.58
N GLY A 53 -16.73 12.76 -3.04
CA GLY A 53 -15.52 13.55 -3.17
C GLY A 53 -14.33 12.92 -2.43
N ILE A 54 -14.52 12.57 -1.15
CA ILE A 54 -13.51 11.91 -0.33
C ILE A 54 -13.13 10.55 -0.93
N PHE A 55 -14.12 9.77 -1.35
CA PHE A 55 -13.88 8.46 -1.98
C PHE A 55 -13.07 8.56 -3.26
N THR A 56 -13.31 9.59 -4.09
CA THR A 56 -12.56 9.80 -5.33
C THR A 56 -11.10 10.18 -5.04
N ILE A 57 -10.88 11.09 -4.08
CA ILE A 57 -9.52 11.49 -3.66
C ILE A 57 -8.78 10.27 -3.07
N TRP A 58 -9.47 9.46 -2.28
CA TRP A 58 -8.93 8.24 -1.70
C TRP A 58 -8.51 7.24 -2.78
N GLY A 59 -9.35 6.97 -3.78
CA GLY A 59 -8.97 6.09 -4.91
C GLY A 59 -7.78 6.62 -5.74
N LEU A 60 -7.65 7.95 -5.91
CA LEU A 60 -6.47 8.55 -6.55
C LEU A 60 -5.21 8.36 -5.71
N TRP A 61 -5.32 8.56 -4.39
CA TRP A 61 -4.22 8.36 -3.46
C TRP A 61 -3.78 6.89 -3.40
N ASP A 62 -4.71 5.94 -3.35
CA ASP A 62 -4.43 4.50 -3.43
C ASP A 62 -3.72 4.13 -4.74
N THR A 63 -4.14 4.73 -5.86
CA THR A 63 -3.51 4.47 -7.17
C THR A 63 -2.09 5.01 -7.22
N LEU A 64 -1.82 6.15 -6.57
CA LEU A 64 -0.45 6.66 -6.43
C LEU A 64 0.39 5.72 -5.57
N LEU A 65 -0.17 5.25 -4.45
CA LEU A 65 0.47 4.33 -3.53
C LEU A 65 0.86 3.02 -4.23
N THR A 66 -0.05 2.43 -5.02
CA THR A 66 0.21 1.20 -5.77
C THR A 66 1.25 1.38 -6.88
N ALA A 67 1.23 2.53 -7.57
CA ALA A 67 2.25 2.85 -8.57
C ALA A 67 3.65 2.83 -7.95
N LEU A 68 3.79 3.37 -6.73
CA LEU A 68 5.05 3.36 -6.00
C LEU A 68 5.46 1.96 -5.54
N TYR A 69 4.50 1.09 -5.16
CA TYR A 69 4.81 -0.32 -4.83
C TYR A 69 5.37 -1.06 -6.03
N VAL A 70 4.70 -0.95 -7.18
CA VAL A 70 5.12 -1.59 -8.43
C VAL A 70 6.47 -1.05 -8.90
N PHE A 71 6.68 0.26 -8.77
CA PHE A 71 7.95 0.89 -9.13
C PHE A 71 9.10 0.41 -8.24
N LEU A 72 8.87 0.33 -6.93
CA LEU A 72 9.89 -0.14 -5.99
C LEU A 72 10.21 -1.62 -6.21
N PHE A 73 9.20 -2.45 -6.46
CA PHE A 73 9.40 -3.84 -6.87
C PHE A 73 10.25 -3.92 -8.15
N TRP A 74 9.93 -3.12 -9.16
CA TRP A 74 10.69 -3.09 -10.40
C TRP A 74 12.16 -2.74 -10.16
N LEU A 75 12.46 -1.71 -9.36
CA LEU A 75 13.84 -1.35 -8.99
C LEU A 75 14.57 -2.51 -8.30
N CYS A 76 13.94 -3.17 -7.32
CA CYS A 76 14.52 -4.34 -6.67
C CYS A 76 14.76 -5.48 -7.67
N ALA A 77 13.84 -5.71 -8.59
CA ALA A 77 13.97 -6.75 -9.61
C ALA A 77 15.08 -6.46 -10.64
N GLN A 78 15.41 -5.19 -10.90
CA GLN A 78 16.56 -4.83 -11.75
C GLN A 78 17.89 -5.25 -11.10
N VAL A 79 18.02 -5.00 -9.79
CA VAL A 79 19.24 -5.24 -9.01
C VAL A 79 19.41 -6.71 -8.66
N PHE A 80 18.37 -7.34 -8.09
CA PHE A 80 18.45 -8.69 -7.55
C PHE A 80 17.86 -9.76 -8.47
N GLY A 81 17.21 -9.37 -9.57
CA GLY A 81 16.41 -10.26 -10.42
C GLY A 81 14.99 -10.47 -9.87
N ASN A 82 14.12 -11.10 -10.65
CA ASN A 82 12.75 -11.39 -10.22
C ASN A 82 12.73 -12.70 -9.39
N ASN A 83 12.91 -12.57 -8.07
CA ASN A 83 12.94 -13.69 -7.12
C ASN A 83 12.28 -13.29 -5.78
N THR A 84 12.20 -14.25 -4.84
CA THR A 84 11.62 -14.04 -3.51
C THR A 84 12.31 -12.92 -2.73
N LYS A 85 13.62 -12.70 -2.92
CA LYS A 85 14.34 -11.61 -2.23
C LYS A 85 13.81 -10.25 -2.67
N SER A 86 13.62 -10.05 -3.97
CA SER A 86 13.05 -8.80 -4.50
C SER A 86 11.65 -8.53 -3.98
N ILE A 87 10.80 -9.56 -3.89
CA ILE A 87 9.44 -9.47 -3.35
C ILE A 87 9.46 -9.03 -1.88
N VAL A 88 10.27 -9.68 -1.06
CA VAL A 88 10.35 -9.39 0.38
C VAL A 88 10.96 -8.02 0.62
N ILE A 89 12.06 -7.69 -0.06
CA ILE A 89 12.74 -6.41 0.12
C ILE A 89 11.83 -5.26 -0.35
N SER A 90 11.21 -5.35 -1.53
CA SER A 90 10.32 -4.28 -2.00
C SER A 90 9.11 -4.14 -1.10
N GLY A 91 8.48 -5.24 -0.70
CA GLY A 91 7.31 -5.21 0.18
C GLY A 91 7.62 -4.59 1.54
N VAL A 92 8.70 -5.03 2.19
CA VAL A 92 9.14 -4.47 3.49
C VAL A 92 9.54 -3.01 3.35
N MET A 93 10.25 -2.63 2.28
CA MET A 93 10.63 -1.23 2.06
C MET A 93 9.43 -0.33 1.82
N SER A 94 8.46 -0.77 0.99
CA SER A 94 7.18 -0.05 0.82
C SER A 94 6.44 0.05 2.15
N TRP A 95 6.36 -1.03 2.92
CA TRP A 95 5.72 -1.02 4.23
C TRP A 95 6.36 -0.02 5.20
N CYS A 96 7.68 -0.03 5.31
CA CYS A 96 8.42 0.93 6.13
C CYS A 96 8.13 2.36 5.69
N PHE A 97 8.25 2.64 4.39
CA PHE A 97 8.17 3.99 3.85
C PHE A 97 6.76 4.58 3.93
N PHE A 98 5.72 3.80 3.61
CA PHE A 98 4.36 4.31 3.53
C PHE A 98 3.56 4.11 4.80
N PHE A 99 3.72 2.98 5.48
CA PHE A 99 2.88 2.65 6.64
C PHE A 99 3.58 2.90 7.96
N VAL A 100 4.82 2.44 8.14
CA VAL A 100 5.50 2.64 9.43
C VAL A 100 5.71 4.13 9.68
N LEU A 101 6.26 4.88 8.72
CA LEU A 101 6.45 6.32 8.88
C LEU A 101 5.13 7.05 9.14
N PHE A 102 4.09 6.76 8.37
CA PHE A 102 2.78 7.40 8.52
C PHE A 102 2.16 7.11 9.89
N TRP A 103 2.00 5.83 10.26
CA TRP A 103 1.28 5.45 11.47
C TRP A 103 2.07 5.79 12.74
N VAL A 104 3.40 5.65 12.73
CA VAL A 104 4.23 6.09 13.87
C VAL A 104 4.14 7.61 14.02
N GLY A 105 4.15 8.37 12.92
CA GLY A 105 3.93 9.81 12.94
C GLY A 105 2.57 10.18 13.55
N MET A 106 1.50 9.51 13.12
CA MET A 106 0.15 9.71 13.66
C MET A 106 0.07 9.42 15.16
N ALA A 107 0.63 8.29 15.60
CA ALA A 107 0.64 7.94 17.03
C ALA A 107 1.47 8.92 17.86
N ASN A 108 2.62 9.35 17.34
CA ASN A 108 3.47 10.34 17.99
C ASN A 108 2.80 11.73 18.11
N MET A 109 1.89 12.07 17.19
CA MET A 109 1.10 13.30 17.24
C MET A 109 -0.22 13.16 18.02
N ASN A 110 -0.44 12.03 18.72
CA ASN A 110 -1.69 11.70 19.42
C ASN A 110 -2.94 11.69 18.52
N LEU A 111 -2.76 11.37 17.24
CA LEU A 111 -3.86 11.23 16.27
C LEU A 111 -4.32 9.77 16.10
N SER A 112 -3.64 8.82 16.75
CA SER A 112 -4.00 7.39 16.78
C SER A 112 -3.38 6.73 18.03
N SER A 113 -3.94 5.62 18.53
CA SER A 113 -3.35 4.90 19.65
C SER A 113 -2.16 4.02 19.25
N TRP A 114 -1.15 3.94 20.12
CA TRP A 114 0.00 3.03 19.92
C TRP A 114 -0.41 1.55 19.92
N SER A 115 -1.45 1.18 20.66
CA SER A 115 -2.02 -0.18 20.64
C SER A 115 -2.57 -0.55 19.27
N TYR A 116 -3.15 0.42 18.57
CA TYR A 116 -3.75 0.20 17.25
C TYR A 116 -2.70 -0.13 16.17
N LEU A 117 -1.50 0.45 16.28
CA LEU A 117 -0.39 0.16 15.36
C LEU A 117 0.00 -1.32 15.33
N VAL A 118 -0.14 -2.03 16.45
CA VAL A 118 0.18 -3.47 16.56
C VAL A 118 -0.73 -4.32 15.67
N ILE A 119 -1.91 -3.81 15.31
CA ILE A 119 -2.87 -4.50 14.43
C ILE A 119 -2.66 -4.04 12.98
N VAL A 120 -2.64 -2.72 12.75
CA VAL A 120 -2.60 -2.18 11.39
C VAL A 120 -1.29 -2.42 10.67
N LEU A 121 -0.16 -2.29 11.36
CA LEU A 121 1.15 -2.41 10.70
C LEU A 121 1.38 -3.83 10.17
N PRO A 122 1.11 -4.93 10.90
CA PRO A 122 1.20 -6.27 10.34
C PRO A 122 0.25 -6.51 9.16
N MET A 123 -0.99 -6.01 9.23
CA MET A 123 -1.94 -6.12 8.11
C MET A 123 -1.40 -5.42 6.85
N ALA A 124 -0.87 -4.21 7.02
CA ALA A 124 -0.27 -3.44 5.93
C ALA A 124 1.00 -4.12 5.36
N LEU A 125 1.75 -4.83 6.19
CA LEU A 125 2.91 -5.61 5.74
C LEU A 125 2.45 -6.76 4.84
N VAL A 126 1.39 -7.49 5.21
CA VAL A 126 0.83 -8.55 4.37
C VAL A 126 0.34 -7.98 3.05
N GLU A 127 -0.37 -6.84 3.08
CA GLU A 127 -0.86 -6.13 1.89
C GLU A 127 0.27 -5.81 0.90
N THR A 128 1.35 -5.20 1.37
CA THR A 128 2.51 -4.79 0.55
C THR A 128 3.33 -5.97 0.04
N LEU A 129 3.45 -7.05 0.82
CA LEU A 129 4.09 -8.30 0.37
C LEU A 129 3.28 -8.98 -0.74
N VAL A 130 1.96 -9.06 -0.59
CA VAL A 130 1.08 -9.63 -1.61
C VAL A 130 1.08 -8.75 -2.87
N ALA A 131 1.05 -7.42 -2.73
CA ALA A 131 1.18 -6.49 -3.86
C ALA A 131 2.49 -6.72 -4.64
N SER A 132 3.62 -6.85 -3.92
CA SER A 132 4.94 -7.15 -4.51
C SER A 132 4.97 -8.52 -5.18
N TYR A 133 4.30 -9.53 -4.60
CA TYR A 133 4.17 -10.86 -5.19
C TYR A 133 3.36 -10.82 -6.50
N ILE A 134 2.22 -10.13 -6.52
CA ILE A 134 1.39 -9.96 -7.73
C ILE A 134 2.22 -9.27 -8.83
N ALA A 135 2.91 -8.18 -8.50
CA ALA A 135 3.80 -7.47 -9.43
C ALA A 135 4.88 -8.41 -10.00
N SER A 136 5.53 -9.22 -9.15
CA SER A 136 6.51 -10.23 -9.57
C SER A 136 5.95 -11.19 -10.61
N ARG A 137 4.77 -11.76 -10.38
CA ARG A 137 4.16 -12.73 -11.29
C ARG A 137 3.78 -12.11 -12.63
N LEU A 138 3.28 -10.88 -12.62
CA LEU A 138 2.90 -10.17 -13.85
C LEU A 138 4.13 -9.81 -14.69
N TYR A 139 5.23 -9.39 -14.06
CA TYR A 139 6.49 -9.15 -14.76
C TYR A 139 7.14 -10.44 -15.29
N LEU A 140 6.93 -11.61 -14.66
CA LEU A 140 7.42 -12.89 -15.20
C LEU A 140 6.67 -13.30 -16.47
N ARG A 141 5.33 -13.24 -16.45
CA ARG A 141 4.49 -13.71 -17.57
C ARG A 141 4.79 -13.00 -18.89
N LYS A 142 5.29 -11.77 -18.84
CA LYS A 142 5.61 -10.98 -20.03
C LYS A 142 7.02 -11.22 -20.58
N ASN A 143 7.88 -11.87 -19.79
CA ASN A 143 9.27 -12.15 -20.13
C ASN A 143 9.51 -13.62 -20.51
N ALA A 144 8.46 -14.43 -20.50
CA ALA A 144 8.41 -15.82 -20.97
C ALA A 144 7.74 -15.87 -22.35
#